data_AF-A0AAT9FP62-F1
#
_entry.id   AF-A0AAT9FP62-F1
#
_cell.length_a   1.000
_cell.length_b   1.000
_cell.length_c   1.000
_cell.angle_alpha   90.00
_cell.angle_beta   90.00
_cell.angle_gamma   90.00
#
_symmetry.space_group_name_H-M   'P 1'
#
loop_
_entity.id
_entity.type
_entity.pdbx_description
1 polymer ?
#
loop_
_entity_poly.entity_id
_entity_poly.type
_entity_poly.pdbx_seq_one_letter_code
_entity_poly.pdbx_strand_id
1 'polypeptide(L)'
;MKSEKRYDIAVIFPDWYSFLHSVMYGILEIRGIRHHCNFRNFIHKDFSTAVEFPHNYQPDGVLASFDNEAYPALWLKGLKLPVVNVFSTENTDFPAIGLCNDSLATLVVDHFLALGFQEIGYLETESLHPGKEVHQLLEKKCAERNIPYWSLTVKDGIQAGSWSQLEESAPDLRERLLRKKRRIGIYTTHDMRGRLLADYCTELGLQVPEEVGILGRFDSINSRLCTPELSSIVMPGREIGELAIQTLVNLIEGKPITHHQLVKASEIRVRESTVGRSNPDMIVLQARAMIREKACRGLTVDELTQSLPLARSTFEKRYRALTGSTPAQDIRQFRLQAARKLLLTTHKTIDEVASAIGFTDPRPFVVFFKREVGVTPGEFRKEHEA
;
A
#
# COMPACT_ATOMS: atom_id res chain seq x y z
N MET A 1 -25.31 4.62 13.21
CA MET A 1 -25.10 5.14 14.58
C MET A 1 -26.21 6.16 14.88
N LYS A 2 -26.86 6.09 16.05
CA LYS A 2 -28.06 6.88 16.42
C LYS A 2 -27.81 7.87 17.59
N SER A 3 -26.56 8.14 17.93
CA SER A 3 -26.17 9.01 19.06
C SER A 3 -25.84 10.43 18.56
N GLU A 4 -26.50 11.46 19.12
CA GLU A 4 -26.15 12.89 18.93
C GLU A 4 -24.89 13.32 19.68
N LYS A 5 -24.28 12.43 20.50
CA LYS A 5 -23.05 12.77 21.22
C LYS A 5 -21.87 12.85 20.26
N ARG A 6 -21.06 13.90 20.44
CA ARG A 6 -19.73 14.03 19.85
C ARG A 6 -18.69 13.61 20.86
N TYR A 7 -17.78 12.73 20.45
CA TYR A 7 -16.65 12.28 21.24
C TYR A 7 -15.38 13.03 20.84
N ASP A 8 -14.58 13.47 21.80
CA ASP A 8 -13.25 14.01 21.58
C ASP A 8 -12.21 12.88 21.60
N ILE A 9 -11.58 12.62 20.46
CA ILE A 9 -10.63 11.51 20.26
C ILE A 9 -9.22 12.05 20.12
N ALA A 10 -8.33 11.63 21.02
CA ALA A 10 -6.89 11.85 20.87
C ALA A 10 -6.29 10.78 19.96
N VAL A 11 -5.54 11.20 18.94
CA VAL A 11 -4.78 10.32 18.05
C VAL A 11 -3.30 10.56 18.32
N ILE A 12 -2.58 9.54 18.78
CA ILE A 12 -1.17 9.63 19.20
C ILE A 12 -0.35 8.66 18.34
N PHE A 13 0.15 9.15 17.21
CA PHE A 13 0.91 8.35 16.25
C PHE A 13 2.32 8.93 16.00
N PRO A 14 3.29 8.08 15.60
CA PRO A 14 4.61 8.54 15.18
C PRO A 14 4.56 9.47 13.96
N ASP A 15 5.61 10.29 13.76
CA ASP A 15 5.75 11.10 12.53
C ASP A 15 6.44 10.39 11.36
N TRP A 16 7.06 9.23 11.59
CA TRP A 16 8.05 8.65 10.67
C TRP A 16 7.51 7.60 9.69
N TYR A 17 6.23 7.23 9.74
CA TYR A 17 5.66 6.24 8.82
C TYR A 17 4.60 6.79 7.87
N SER A 18 4.92 6.78 6.58
CA SER A 18 3.96 7.03 5.49
C SER A 18 2.71 6.13 5.55
N PHE A 19 2.84 4.93 6.12
CA PHE A 19 1.74 4.01 6.33
C PHE A 19 0.67 4.50 7.30
N LEU A 20 1.02 5.35 8.28
CA LEU A 20 0.07 5.92 9.24
C LEU A 20 -1.01 6.75 8.56
N HIS A 21 -0.69 7.37 7.41
CA HIS A 21 -1.70 8.05 6.61
C HIS A 21 -2.82 7.12 6.20
N SER A 22 -2.52 5.88 5.82
CA SER A 22 -3.55 4.91 5.41
C SER A 22 -4.47 4.51 6.58
N VAL A 23 -3.92 4.40 7.79
CA VAL A 23 -4.70 4.19 9.02
C VAL A 23 -5.58 5.39 9.34
N MET A 24 -5.02 6.60 9.29
CA MET A 24 -5.80 7.83 9.46
C MET A 24 -6.91 7.94 8.42
N TYR A 25 -6.68 7.55 7.16
CA TYR A 25 -7.74 7.52 6.16
C TYR A 25 -8.83 6.50 6.52
N GLY A 26 -8.47 5.30 6.97
CA GLY A 26 -9.43 4.29 7.44
C GLY A 26 -10.29 4.79 8.59
N ILE A 27 -9.70 5.45 9.59
CA ILE A 27 -10.43 6.08 10.70
C ILE A 27 -11.51 7.05 10.17
N LEU A 28 -11.21 7.77 9.09
CA LEU A 28 -12.10 8.78 8.50
C LEU A 28 -13.08 8.23 7.46
N GLU A 29 -12.89 6.99 7.01
CA GLU A 29 -13.68 6.35 5.95
C GLU A 29 -15.07 5.92 6.47
N ILE A 30 -15.20 5.70 7.78
CA ILE A 30 -16.48 5.36 8.42
C ILE A 30 -17.49 6.50 8.22
N ARG A 31 -18.60 6.17 7.55
CA ARG A 31 -19.65 7.12 7.22
C ARG A 31 -20.19 7.83 8.46
N GLY A 32 -20.09 9.15 8.45
CA GLY A 32 -20.58 10.01 9.53
C GLY A 32 -19.64 10.12 10.73
N ILE A 33 -18.46 9.50 10.72
CA ILE A 33 -17.52 9.55 11.85
C ILE A 33 -17.15 10.99 12.23
N ARG A 34 -16.97 11.88 11.24
CA ARG A 34 -16.69 13.32 11.46
C ARG A 34 -17.85 14.10 12.09
N HIS A 35 -19.08 13.58 12.05
CA HIS A 35 -20.21 14.18 12.75
C HIS A 35 -20.28 13.75 14.22
N HIS A 36 -19.72 12.59 14.54
CA HIS A 36 -19.75 11.95 15.87
C HIS A 36 -18.43 12.04 16.65
N CYS A 37 -17.32 12.33 15.98
CA CYS A 37 -16.00 12.39 16.61
C CYS A 37 -15.23 13.65 16.16
N ASN A 38 -14.73 14.40 17.14
CA ASN A 38 -13.70 15.40 16.93
C ASN A 38 -12.35 14.72 17.14
N PHE A 39 -11.41 14.95 16.22
CA PHE A 39 -10.07 14.33 16.31
C PHE A 39 -9.04 15.41 16.60
N ARG A 40 -8.18 15.18 17.59
CA ARG A 40 -6.94 15.94 17.79
C ARG A 40 -5.74 15.02 17.64
N ASN A 41 -4.86 15.36 16.72
CA ASN A 41 -3.65 14.58 16.45
C ASN A 41 -2.49 15.12 17.28
N PHE A 42 -1.79 14.21 17.94
CA PHE A 42 -0.58 14.46 18.73
C PHE A 42 0.54 13.67 18.08
N ILE A 43 1.39 14.40 17.36
CA ILE A 43 2.50 13.81 16.64
C ILE A 43 3.66 13.61 17.61
N HIS A 44 4.06 12.35 17.81
CA HIS A 44 5.04 12.00 18.82
C HIS A 44 6.37 11.55 18.19
N LYS A 45 7.46 12.24 18.54
CA LYS A 45 8.82 11.93 18.08
C LYS A 45 9.58 10.97 19.00
N ASP A 46 9.19 10.90 20.27
CA ASP A 46 9.90 10.17 21.32
C ASP A 46 8.92 9.42 22.22
N PHE A 47 8.79 8.11 21.99
CA PHE A 47 7.92 7.22 22.74
C PHE A 47 8.37 6.96 24.19
N SER A 48 9.39 7.64 24.70
CA SER A 48 9.77 7.52 26.11
C SER A 48 9.02 8.51 27.02
N THR A 49 8.26 9.46 26.45
CA THR A 49 7.61 10.54 27.22
C THR A 49 6.09 10.54 27.06
N ALA A 50 5.39 11.24 27.96
CA ALA A 50 3.94 11.40 27.91
C ALA A 50 3.57 12.57 26.99
N VAL A 51 2.41 12.48 26.34
CA VAL A 51 1.86 13.62 25.60
C VAL A 51 1.16 14.57 26.57
N GLU A 52 1.46 15.85 26.46
CA GLU A 52 0.74 16.90 27.19
C GLU A 52 -0.55 17.28 26.44
N PHE A 53 -1.69 17.03 27.08
CA PHE A 53 -2.97 17.52 26.60
C PHE A 53 -3.16 18.99 26.99
N PRO A 54 -3.71 19.84 26.11
CA PRO A 54 -4.07 21.21 26.46
C PRO A 54 -5.00 21.24 27.69
N HIS A 55 -4.85 22.23 28.58
CA HIS A 55 -5.57 22.29 29.87
C HIS A 55 -7.10 22.08 29.76
N ASN A 56 -7.73 22.55 28.67
CA ASN A 56 -9.17 22.44 28.45
C ASN A 56 -9.55 21.26 27.53
N TYR A 57 -8.69 20.26 27.39
CA TYR A 57 -8.90 19.10 26.55
C TYR A 57 -8.82 17.83 27.37
N GLN A 58 -9.95 17.14 27.47
CA GLN A 58 -10.06 15.80 28.05
C GLN A 58 -10.68 14.90 26.99
N PRO A 59 -9.88 14.03 26.33
CA PRO A 59 -10.44 13.13 25.34
C PRO A 59 -11.36 12.10 25.99
N ASP A 60 -12.43 11.72 25.28
CA ASP A 60 -13.27 10.58 25.62
C ASP A 60 -12.56 9.25 25.33
N GLY A 61 -11.58 9.25 24.43
CA GLY A 61 -10.79 8.07 24.12
C GLY A 61 -9.52 8.36 23.32
N VAL A 62 -8.61 7.38 23.30
CA VAL A 62 -7.29 7.49 22.69
C VAL A 62 -7.06 6.38 21.67
N LEU A 63 -6.70 6.77 20.45
CA LEU A 63 -6.02 5.88 19.50
C LEU A 63 -4.53 6.14 19.60
N ALA A 64 -3.73 5.13 19.90
CA ALA A 64 -2.29 5.28 20.03
C ALA A 64 -1.55 4.12 19.36
N SER A 65 -0.31 4.36 18.98
CA SER A 65 0.64 3.32 18.56
C SER A 65 1.81 3.35 19.53
N PHE A 66 2.03 2.25 20.26
CA PHE A 66 3.11 2.16 21.26
C PHE A 66 3.52 0.71 21.50
N ASP A 67 4.78 0.54 21.93
CA ASP A 67 5.30 -0.73 22.41
C ASP A 67 4.91 -0.98 23.88
N ASN A 68 4.71 -2.25 24.22
CA ASN A 68 4.08 -2.64 25.49
C ASN A 68 5.04 -2.63 26.69
N GLU A 69 6.35 -2.63 26.45
CA GLU A 69 7.38 -2.56 27.49
C GLU A 69 7.80 -1.11 27.84
N ALA A 70 7.12 -0.11 27.28
CA ALA A 70 7.52 1.29 27.39
C ALA A 70 6.67 2.10 28.39
N TYR A 71 7.26 3.16 28.95
CA TYR A 71 6.61 4.19 29.78
C TYR A 71 5.22 4.67 29.27
N PRO A 72 4.95 4.81 27.95
CA PRO A 72 3.64 5.20 27.44
C PRO A 72 2.51 4.28 27.87
N ALA A 73 2.74 2.95 27.96
CA ALA A 73 1.69 2.02 28.36
C ALA A 73 1.23 2.29 29.80
N LEU A 74 2.17 2.59 30.71
CA LEU A 74 1.86 2.96 32.09
C LEU A 74 1.15 4.32 32.17
N TRP A 75 1.62 5.30 31.43
CA TRP A 75 0.99 6.63 31.36
C TRP A 75 -0.45 6.53 30.84
N LEU A 76 -0.68 5.82 29.73
CA LEU A 76 -2.01 5.61 29.15
C LEU A 76 -2.95 4.89 30.13
N LYS A 77 -2.46 3.92 30.91
CA LYS A 77 -3.26 3.28 31.98
C LYS A 77 -3.68 4.29 33.05
N GLY A 78 -2.77 5.20 33.40
CA GLY A 78 -3.01 6.27 34.37
C GLY A 78 -4.12 7.24 33.96
N LEU A 79 -4.38 7.42 32.66
CA LEU A 79 -5.45 8.28 32.16
C LEU A 79 -6.85 7.75 32.49
N LYS A 80 -7.01 6.44 32.71
CA LYS A 80 -8.31 5.77 32.94
C LYS A 80 -9.35 6.06 31.84
N LEU A 81 -8.88 6.20 30.61
CA LEU A 81 -9.72 6.39 29.42
C LEU A 81 -9.77 5.11 28.58
N PRO A 82 -10.80 4.95 27.75
CA PRO A 82 -10.77 4.04 26.61
C PRO A 82 -9.54 4.27 25.74
N VAL A 83 -8.74 3.22 25.53
CA VAL A 83 -7.53 3.25 24.69
C VAL A 83 -7.56 2.05 23.75
N VAL A 84 -7.23 2.27 22.48
CA VAL A 84 -6.95 1.21 21.51
C VAL A 84 -5.52 1.36 21.02
N ASN A 85 -4.73 0.30 21.14
CA ASN A 85 -3.38 0.24 20.58
C ASN A 85 -3.47 -0.16 19.10
N VAL A 86 -2.78 0.56 18.23
CA VAL A 86 -2.74 0.31 16.80
C VAL A 86 -1.36 -0.25 16.45
N PHE A 87 -1.33 -1.30 15.62
CA PHE A 87 -0.17 -2.06 15.17
C PHE A 87 0.42 -3.08 16.14
N SER A 88 0.02 -3.09 17.41
CA SER A 88 0.46 -4.13 18.33
C SER A 88 -0.18 -5.48 17.97
N THR A 89 0.64 -6.52 17.95
CA THR A 89 0.23 -7.92 17.77
C THR A 89 0.14 -8.67 19.09
N GLU A 90 0.51 -8.02 20.20
CA GLU A 90 0.61 -8.64 21.51
C GLU A 90 -0.64 -8.42 22.34
N ASN A 91 -0.99 -9.45 23.12
CA ASN A 91 -2.05 -9.33 24.10
C ASN A 91 -1.60 -8.42 25.24
N THR A 92 -2.19 -7.23 25.31
CA THR A 92 -1.99 -6.27 26.39
C THR A 92 -3.29 -5.95 27.10
N ASP A 93 -3.17 -5.14 28.16
CA ASP A 93 -4.29 -4.59 28.92
C ASP A 93 -5.21 -3.70 28.07
N PHE A 94 -4.75 -3.27 26.90
CA PHE A 94 -5.55 -2.49 25.95
C PHE A 94 -5.95 -3.36 24.75
N PRO A 95 -7.18 -3.25 24.23
CA PRO A 95 -7.50 -3.84 22.94
C PRO A 95 -6.54 -3.33 21.87
N ALA A 96 -5.97 -4.24 21.08
CA ALA A 96 -5.11 -3.88 19.95
C ALA A 96 -5.69 -4.31 18.60
N ILE A 97 -5.42 -3.48 17.59
CA ILE A 97 -5.65 -3.79 16.17
C ILE A 97 -4.30 -3.86 15.47
N GLY A 98 -3.84 -5.09 15.20
CA GLY A 98 -2.52 -5.37 14.66
C GLY A 98 -2.56 -5.97 13.26
N LEU A 99 -1.37 -6.20 12.69
CA LEU A 99 -1.21 -6.99 11.48
C LEU A 99 -1.07 -8.47 11.83
N CYS A 100 -1.73 -9.36 11.11
CA CYS A 100 -1.49 -10.79 11.20
C CYS A 100 -0.15 -11.14 10.51
N ASN A 101 0.93 -11.21 11.28
CA ASN A 101 2.27 -11.53 10.77
C ASN A 101 2.34 -12.93 10.13
N ASP A 102 1.52 -13.89 10.56
CA ASP A 102 1.43 -15.21 9.91
C ASP A 102 0.92 -15.11 8.46
N SER A 103 -0.12 -14.30 8.23
CA SER A 103 -0.63 -14.05 6.86
C SER A 103 0.41 -13.33 5.99
N LEU A 104 1.17 -12.40 6.57
CA LEU A 104 2.26 -11.69 5.90
C LEU A 104 3.37 -12.66 5.46
N ALA A 105 3.85 -13.51 6.39
CA ALA A 105 4.89 -14.48 6.09
C ALA A 105 4.42 -15.52 5.06
N THR A 106 3.15 -15.94 5.11
CA THR A 106 2.55 -16.82 4.10
C THR A 106 2.58 -16.16 2.73
N LEU A 107 2.14 -14.90 2.65
CA LEU A 107 2.09 -14.15 1.41
C LEU A 107 3.48 -13.98 0.76
N VAL A 108 4.52 -13.73 1.57
CA VAL A 108 5.92 -13.65 1.11
C VAL A 108 6.39 -14.99 0.52
N VAL A 109 6.24 -16.07 1.28
CA VAL A 109 6.77 -17.40 0.90
C VAL A 109 6.02 -17.93 -0.33
N ASP A 110 4.69 -17.84 -0.35
CA ASP A 110 3.87 -18.30 -1.47
C ASP A 110 4.19 -17.50 -2.75
N HIS A 111 4.41 -16.18 -2.64
CA HIS A 111 4.78 -15.34 -3.78
C HIS A 111 6.09 -15.79 -4.42
N PHE A 112 7.15 -15.96 -3.61
CA PHE A 112 8.44 -16.38 -4.14
C PHE A 112 8.42 -17.81 -4.70
N LEU A 113 7.71 -18.74 -4.05
CA LEU A 113 7.55 -20.10 -4.55
C LEU A 113 6.77 -20.14 -5.86
N ALA A 114 5.67 -19.40 -5.98
CA ALA A 114 4.87 -19.34 -7.21
C ALA A 114 5.67 -18.79 -8.40
N LEU A 115 6.69 -17.97 -8.13
CA LEU A 115 7.58 -17.41 -9.13
C LEU A 115 8.86 -18.23 -9.35
N GLY A 116 9.00 -19.38 -8.70
CA GLY A 116 10.12 -20.30 -8.90
C GLY A 116 11.46 -19.85 -8.29
N PHE A 117 11.43 -18.97 -7.28
CA PHE A 117 12.63 -18.71 -6.47
C PHE A 117 12.99 -19.94 -5.64
N GLN A 118 14.30 -20.18 -5.49
CA GLN A 118 14.85 -21.42 -4.94
C GLN A 118 15.45 -21.24 -3.54
N GLU A 119 15.50 -20.01 -3.06
CA GLU A 119 16.02 -19.60 -1.76
C GLU A 119 15.38 -18.27 -1.38
N ILE A 120 15.07 -18.08 -0.10
CA ILE A 120 14.46 -16.86 0.42
C ILE A 120 15.40 -16.18 1.41
N GLY A 121 15.69 -14.91 1.18
CA GLY A 121 16.39 -14.03 2.10
C GLY A 121 15.44 -13.03 2.76
N TYR A 122 15.75 -12.63 3.99
CA TYR A 122 15.05 -11.55 4.67
C TYR A 122 16.04 -10.48 5.15
N LEU A 123 15.88 -9.24 4.68
CA LEU A 123 16.67 -8.10 5.16
C LEU A 123 15.90 -7.33 6.23
N GLU A 124 16.29 -7.56 7.47
CA GLU A 124 15.75 -6.96 8.68
C GLU A 124 16.32 -5.55 8.89
N THR A 125 15.53 -4.66 9.48
CA THR A 125 16.02 -3.35 9.94
C THR A 125 16.07 -3.38 11.46
N GLU A 126 17.23 -3.07 12.03
CA GLU A 126 17.52 -3.19 13.47
C GLU A 126 16.51 -2.45 14.38
N SER A 127 16.02 -1.29 13.93
CA SER A 127 15.10 -0.42 14.69
C SER A 127 13.62 -0.80 14.57
N LEU A 128 13.25 -1.71 13.67
CA LEU A 128 11.85 -2.00 13.34
C LEU A 128 11.34 -3.25 14.08
N HIS A 129 10.63 -3.02 15.18
CA HIS A 129 9.69 -4.00 15.72
C HIS A 129 8.50 -4.14 14.75
N PRO A 130 8.00 -5.35 14.41
CA PRO A 130 8.21 -6.67 15.02
C PRO A 130 9.18 -7.59 14.23
N GLY A 131 10.31 -7.09 13.74
CA GLY A 131 11.21 -7.82 12.82
C GLY A 131 11.51 -9.28 13.20
N LYS A 132 11.70 -9.54 14.51
CA LYS A 132 11.97 -10.87 15.07
C LYS A 132 10.82 -11.88 14.92
N GLU A 133 9.57 -11.46 15.11
CA GLU A 133 8.40 -12.35 14.95
C GLU A 133 8.24 -12.74 13.48
N VAL A 134 8.36 -11.76 12.57
CA VAL A 134 8.26 -12.00 11.13
C VAL A 134 9.36 -12.95 10.65
N HIS A 135 10.59 -12.78 11.15
CA HIS A 135 11.70 -13.70 10.87
C HIS A 135 11.36 -15.15 11.22
N GLN A 136 10.89 -15.39 12.45
CA GLN A 136 10.55 -16.73 12.93
C GLN A 136 9.43 -17.39 12.09
N LEU A 137 8.43 -16.60 11.71
CA LEU A 137 7.33 -17.07 10.86
C LEU A 137 7.79 -17.38 9.44
N LEU A 138 8.69 -16.56 8.87
CA LEU A 138 9.29 -16.82 7.57
C LEU A 138 10.15 -18.09 7.60
N GLU A 139 11.02 -18.24 8.60
CA GLU A 139 11.85 -19.43 8.80
C GLU A 139 11.00 -20.70 8.87
N LYS A 140 9.97 -20.68 9.73
CA LYS A 140 9.03 -21.80 9.89
C LYS A 140 8.36 -22.18 8.57
N LYS A 141 7.78 -21.21 7.86
CA LYS A 141 7.06 -21.47 6.60
C LYS A 141 8.01 -21.93 5.47
N CYS A 142 9.24 -21.41 5.45
CA CYS A 142 10.26 -21.87 4.53
C CYS A 142 10.65 -23.34 4.80
N ALA A 143 10.84 -23.71 6.07
CA ALA A 143 11.11 -25.08 6.48
C ALA A 143 9.98 -26.04 6.10
N GLU A 144 8.72 -25.66 6.35
CA GLU A 144 7.53 -26.44 5.96
C GLU A 144 7.44 -26.69 4.44
N ARG A 145 8.00 -25.80 3.63
CA ARG A 145 8.02 -25.88 2.16
C ARG A 145 9.35 -26.37 1.59
N ASN A 146 10.30 -26.76 2.43
CA ASN A 146 11.65 -27.19 2.06
C ASN A 146 12.41 -26.17 1.18
N ILE A 147 12.19 -24.87 1.41
CA ILE A 147 12.94 -23.81 0.74
C ILE A 147 14.03 -23.28 1.68
N PRO A 148 15.30 -23.21 1.23
CA PRO A 148 16.38 -22.59 1.99
C PRO A 148 16.04 -21.15 2.39
N TYR A 149 16.32 -20.81 3.64
CA TYR A 149 16.03 -19.50 4.22
C TYR A 149 17.25 -18.93 4.95
N TRP A 150 17.39 -17.61 4.91
CA TRP A 150 18.32 -16.85 5.75
C TRP A 150 17.76 -15.46 6.04
N SER A 151 18.24 -14.84 7.11
CA SER A 151 18.03 -13.41 7.33
C SER A 151 19.33 -12.70 7.70
N LEU A 152 19.35 -11.39 7.48
CA LEU A 152 20.41 -10.48 7.88
C LEU A 152 19.80 -9.20 8.42
N THR A 153 20.31 -8.75 9.57
CA THR A 153 19.96 -7.45 10.14
C THR A 153 20.87 -6.38 9.58
N VAL A 154 20.26 -5.30 9.10
CA VAL A 154 20.95 -4.15 8.52
C VAL A 154 20.56 -2.92 9.35
N LYS A 155 21.56 -2.10 9.66
CA LYS A 155 21.39 -0.85 10.43
C LYS A 155 20.37 0.08 9.78
N ASP A 156 19.68 0.84 10.62
CA ASP A 156 18.75 1.86 10.14
C ASP A 156 19.47 3.15 9.71
N GLY A 157 18.76 4.04 9.01
CA GLY A 157 19.28 5.34 8.59
C GLY A 157 20.21 5.31 7.38
N ILE A 158 20.50 4.14 6.82
CA ILE A 158 21.26 4.02 5.56
C ILE A 158 20.43 4.57 4.42
N GLN A 159 20.93 5.65 3.82
CA GLN A 159 20.24 6.36 2.74
C GLN A 159 20.27 5.56 1.43
N ALA A 160 19.30 5.84 0.58
CA ALA A 160 19.31 5.43 -0.82
C ALA A 160 20.64 5.83 -1.50
N GLY A 161 21.24 4.91 -2.26
CA GLY A 161 22.55 5.12 -2.90
C GLY A 161 23.77 4.88 -2.01
N SER A 162 23.60 4.71 -0.69
CA SER A 162 24.70 4.38 0.25
C SER A 162 24.97 2.87 0.35
N TRP A 163 25.11 2.20 -0.79
CA TRP A 163 25.40 0.77 -0.89
C TRP A 163 26.66 0.25 -0.16
N SER A 164 27.73 1.04 0.01
CA SER A 164 28.91 0.70 0.82
C SER A 164 28.57 0.59 2.30
N GLN A 165 27.69 1.45 2.80
CA GLN A 165 27.18 1.36 4.17
C GLN A 165 26.29 0.14 4.35
N LEU A 166 25.55 -0.27 3.30
CA LEU A 166 24.82 -1.54 3.31
C LEU A 166 25.80 -2.71 3.49
N GLU A 167 26.86 -2.75 2.69
CA GLU A 167 27.88 -3.80 2.74
C GLU A 167 28.59 -3.84 4.12
N GLU A 168 28.97 -2.68 4.67
CA GLU A 168 29.53 -2.59 6.02
C GLU A 168 28.55 -3.09 7.10
N SER A 169 27.26 -2.81 6.94
CA SER A 169 26.24 -3.22 7.92
C SER A 169 25.82 -4.69 7.81
N ALA A 170 26.02 -5.32 6.65
CA ALA A 170 25.68 -6.71 6.38
C ALA A 170 26.76 -7.37 5.52
N PRO A 171 27.94 -7.69 6.10
CA PRO A 171 29.12 -8.14 5.36
C PRO A 171 28.89 -9.44 4.59
N ASP A 172 28.03 -10.32 5.11
CA ASP A 172 27.72 -11.61 4.48
C ASP A 172 26.75 -11.49 3.29
N LEU A 173 26.12 -10.32 3.09
CA LEU A 173 25.14 -10.14 2.02
C LEU A 173 25.78 -10.34 0.65
N ARG A 174 26.99 -9.80 0.44
CA ARG A 174 27.70 -9.91 -0.83
C ARG A 174 27.95 -11.36 -1.24
N GLU A 175 28.47 -12.17 -0.32
CA GLU A 175 28.76 -13.58 -0.58
C GLU A 175 27.47 -14.35 -0.93
N ARG A 176 26.38 -14.08 -0.21
CA ARG A 176 25.08 -14.71 -0.46
C ARG A 176 24.51 -14.35 -1.83
N LEU A 177 24.55 -13.08 -2.19
CA LEU A 177 24.04 -12.61 -3.48
C LEU A 177 24.85 -13.15 -4.67
N LEU A 178 26.17 -13.26 -4.54
CA LEU A 178 27.04 -13.76 -5.60
C LEU A 178 27.02 -15.28 -5.76
N ARG A 179 26.29 -16.00 -4.90
CA ARG A 179 26.17 -17.46 -4.97
C ARG A 179 25.27 -17.89 -6.13
N LYS A 180 25.86 -18.00 -7.33
CA LYS A 180 25.18 -18.32 -8.62
C LYS A 180 24.43 -19.65 -8.72
N LYS A 181 24.28 -20.43 -7.64
CA LYS A 181 23.63 -21.74 -7.71
C LYS A 181 22.09 -21.66 -7.68
N ARG A 182 21.52 -20.52 -7.31
CA ARG A 182 20.08 -20.39 -7.05
C ARG A 182 19.57 -19.01 -7.39
N ARG A 183 18.31 -18.95 -7.83
CA ARG A 183 17.55 -17.70 -7.92
C ARG A 183 17.00 -17.36 -6.53
N ILE A 184 17.35 -16.20 -5.99
CA ILE A 184 17.06 -15.83 -4.59
C ILE A 184 15.94 -14.78 -4.55
N GLY A 185 14.91 -15.01 -3.75
CA GLY A 185 13.86 -14.03 -3.46
C GLY A 185 14.15 -13.35 -2.12
N ILE A 186 14.32 -12.03 -2.11
CA ILE A 186 14.64 -11.27 -0.89
C ILE A 186 13.45 -10.40 -0.50
N TYR A 187 12.91 -10.65 0.68
CA TYR A 187 11.94 -9.77 1.32
C TYR A 187 12.63 -8.71 2.16
N THR A 188 12.17 -7.47 2.11
CA THR A 188 12.72 -6.36 2.90
C THR A 188 11.64 -5.73 3.78
N THR A 189 12.01 -5.33 4.99
CA THR A 189 11.13 -4.68 5.99
C THR A 189 10.38 -3.44 5.49
N HIS A 190 10.91 -2.71 4.52
CA HIS A 190 10.28 -1.55 3.87
C HIS A 190 10.85 -1.29 2.48
N ASP A 191 10.10 -0.59 1.62
CA ASP A 191 10.53 -0.36 0.23
C ASP A 191 11.84 0.42 0.08
N MET A 192 12.18 1.32 1.01
CA MET A 192 13.46 2.04 0.95
C MET A 192 14.65 1.07 1.08
N ARG A 193 14.51 -0.01 1.86
CA ARG A 193 15.52 -1.07 1.95
C ARG A 193 15.57 -1.88 0.66
N GLY A 194 14.41 -2.21 0.09
CA GLY A 194 14.33 -2.88 -1.22
C GLY A 194 14.98 -2.06 -2.33
N ARG A 195 14.82 -0.73 -2.31
CA ARG A 195 15.49 0.18 -3.25
C ARG A 195 17.01 0.17 -3.08
N LEU A 196 17.50 0.28 -1.84
CA LEU A 196 18.92 0.20 -1.53
C LEU A 196 19.53 -1.14 -1.98
N LEU A 197 18.80 -2.24 -1.79
CA LEU A 197 19.21 -3.56 -2.28
C LEU A 197 19.25 -3.62 -3.81
N ALA A 198 18.28 -3.04 -4.51
CA ALA A 198 18.28 -2.99 -5.98
C ALA A 198 19.48 -2.19 -6.54
N ASP A 199 19.80 -1.05 -5.92
CA ASP A 199 20.98 -0.25 -6.24
C ASP A 199 22.26 -1.10 -6.03
N TYR A 200 22.32 -1.88 -4.94
CA TYR A 200 23.45 -2.76 -4.66
C TYR A 200 23.56 -3.96 -5.62
N CYS A 201 22.44 -4.58 -5.99
CA CYS A 201 22.43 -5.62 -7.03
C CYS A 201 22.97 -5.08 -8.35
N THR A 202 22.62 -3.85 -8.72
CA THR A 202 23.13 -3.18 -9.92
C THR A 202 24.65 -3.00 -9.86
N GLU A 203 25.18 -2.53 -8.73
CA GLU A 203 26.63 -2.42 -8.48
C GLU A 203 27.35 -3.76 -8.63
N LEU A 204 26.76 -4.85 -8.13
CA LEU A 204 27.31 -6.20 -8.23
C LEU A 204 27.11 -6.85 -9.62
N GLY A 205 26.42 -6.17 -10.55
CA GLY A 205 26.11 -6.70 -11.88
C GLY A 205 25.08 -7.84 -11.89
N LEU A 206 24.24 -7.93 -10.85
CA LEU A 206 23.19 -8.94 -10.69
C LEU A 206 21.88 -8.49 -11.34
N GLN A 207 21.21 -9.42 -12.01
CA GLN A 207 19.93 -9.15 -12.67
C GLN A 207 18.75 -9.27 -11.70
N VAL A 208 17.98 -8.19 -11.61
CA VAL A 208 16.71 -8.15 -10.88
C VAL A 208 15.56 -8.19 -11.90
N PRO A 209 14.68 -9.22 -11.89
CA PRO A 209 14.57 -10.30 -10.91
C PRO A 209 15.16 -11.65 -11.33
N GLU A 210 15.86 -11.76 -12.46
CA GLU A 210 16.28 -13.04 -13.04
C GLU A 210 17.21 -13.83 -12.10
N GLU A 211 18.09 -13.15 -11.38
CA GLU A 211 18.97 -13.74 -10.37
C GLU A 211 18.46 -13.45 -8.94
N VAL A 212 18.06 -12.20 -8.69
CA VAL A 212 17.63 -11.72 -7.36
C VAL A 212 16.29 -11.02 -7.47
N GLY A 213 15.23 -11.63 -6.94
CA GLY A 213 13.93 -10.99 -6.80
C GLY A 213 13.85 -10.19 -5.52
N ILE A 214 13.24 -9.02 -5.55
CA ILE A 214 13.12 -8.14 -4.39
C ILE A 214 11.65 -7.82 -4.13
N LEU A 215 11.18 -8.14 -2.93
CA LEU A 215 9.83 -7.82 -2.45
C LEU A 215 9.93 -6.82 -1.28
N GLY A 216 9.39 -5.63 -1.49
CA GLY A 216 9.26 -4.60 -0.47
C GLY A 216 8.00 -4.73 0.38
N ARG A 217 7.79 -3.72 1.22
CA ARG A 217 6.63 -3.57 2.11
C ARG A 217 6.21 -2.11 2.14
N PHE A 218 4.90 -1.87 2.29
CA PHE A 218 4.20 -0.60 2.42
C PHE A 218 3.71 0.04 1.11
N ASP A 219 4.18 -0.40 -0.05
CA ASP A 219 3.84 0.19 -1.35
C ASP A 219 4.00 1.73 -1.39
N SER A 220 5.04 2.20 -0.72
CA SER A 220 5.43 3.61 -0.61
C SER A 220 5.96 4.16 -1.93
N ILE A 221 6.26 5.46 -1.96
CA ILE A 221 6.88 6.11 -3.13
C ILE A 221 8.22 5.46 -3.51
N ASN A 222 8.97 4.94 -2.55
CA ASN A 222 10.24 4.27 -2.80
C ASN A 222 10.08 3.01 -3.66
N SER A 223 8.91 2.35 -3.60
CA SER A 223 8.64 1.21 -4.48
C SER A 223 8.56 1.60 -5.96
N ARG A 224 8.23 2.87 -6.25
CA ARG A 224 8.08 3.40 -7.62
C ARG A 224 9.31 4.16 -8.10
N LEU A 225 10.12 4.69 -7.18
CA LEU A 225 11.38 5.39 -7.47
C LEU A 225 12.60 4.43 -7.48
N CYS A 226 12.34 3.13 -7.60
CA CYS A 226 13.33 2.08 -7.73
C CYS A 226 13.40 1.61 -9.19
N THR A 227 14.58 1.19 -9.65
CA THR A 227 14.74 0.56 -10.97
C THR A 227 15.42 -0.80 -10.78
N PRO A 228 14.78 -1.91 -11.17
CA PRO A 228 13.38 -2.02 -11.64
C PRO A 228 12.36 -1.61 -10.57
N GLU A 229 11.12 -1.26 -10.96
CA GLU A 229 10.09 -0.93 -9.97
C GLU A 229 9.84 -2.09 -9.00
N LEU A 230 9.69 -1.76 -7.71
CA LEU A 230 9.67 -2.73 -6.63
C LEU A 230 8.26 -3.30 -6.40
N SER A 231 8.14 -4.62 -6.48
CA SER A 231 6.98 -5.35 -5.98
C SER A 231 6.88 -5.11 -4.49
N SER A 232 5.70 -4.82 -3.95
CA SER A 232 5.58 -4.47 -2.53
C SER A 232 4.29 -4.99 -1.93
N ILE A 233 4.36 -5.47 -0.69
CA ILE A 233 3.18 -5.87 0.06
C ILE A 233 2.41 -4.60 0.47
N VAL A 234 1.14 -4.55 0.09
CA VAL A 234 0.24 -3.48 0.49
C VAL A 234 -0.23 -3.77 1.91
N MET A 235 0.09 -2.87 2.84
CA MET A 235 -0.35 -3.03 4.22
C MET A 235 -1.82 -2.63 4.38
N PRO A 236 -2.64 -3.39 5.14
CA PRO A 236 -4.08 -3.18 5.27
C PRO A 236 -4.41 -2.05 6.26
N GLY A 237 -3.76 -0.89 6.11
CA GLY A 237 -3.85 0.20 7.09
C GLY A 237 -5.25 0.80 7.18
N ARG A 238 -5.98 0.89 6.07
CA ARG A 238 -7.36 1.39 6.09
C ARG A 238 -8.26 0.52 6.97
N GLU A 239 -8.23 -0.79 6.76
CA GLU A 239 -9.01 -1.74 7.56
C GLU A 239 -8.58 -1.70 9.05
N ILE A 240 -7.28 -1.61 9.32
CA ILE A 240 -6.76 -1.40 10.69
C ILE A 240 -7.36 -0.13 11.30
N GLY A 241 -7.38 0.99 10.57
CA GLY A 241 -7.92 2.27 11.03
C GLY A 241 -9.42 2.23 11.30
N GLU A 242 -10.19 1.60 10.41
CA GLU A 242 -11.63 1.41 10.57
C GLU A 242 -11.96 0.58 11.82
N LEU A 243 -11.30 -0.57 11.97
CA LEU A 243 -11.47 -1.43 13.13
C LEU A 243 -11.02 -0.73 14.42
N ALA A 244 -9.95 0.06 14.38
CA ALA A 244 -9.44 0.77 15.54
C ALA A 244 -10.44 1.81 16.08
N ILE A 245 -10.99 2.67 15.24
CA ILE A 245 -11.96 3.67 15.70
C ILE A 245 -13.30 3.03 16.07
N GLN A 246 -13.74 1.99 15.35
CA GLN A 246 -14.96 1.27 15.70
C GLN A 246 -14.83 0.59 17.07
N THR A 247 -13.66 0.01 17.36
CA THR A 247 -13.32 -0.56 18.67
C THR A 247 -13.31 0.53 19.73
N LEU A 248 -12.66 1.67 19.48
CA LEU A 248 -12.61 2.75 20.47
C LEU A 248 -14.00 3.31 20.81
N VAL A 249 -14.84 3.59 19.81
CA VAL A 249 -16.22 4.07 20.03
C VAL A 249 -17.02 3.06 20.84
N ASN A 250 -16.86 1.76 20.59
CA ASN A 250 -17.52 0.73 21.39
C ASN A 250 -17.05 0.74 22.86
N LEU A 251 -15.77 0.96 23.13
CA LEU A 251 -15.26 1.11 24.51
C LEU A 251 -15.85 2.34 25.19
N ILE A 252 -15.89 3.49 24.50
CA ILE A 252 -16.47 4.74 25.02
C ILE A 252 -17.96 4.54 25.37
N GLU A 253 -18.69 3.77 24.57
CA GLU A 253 -20.08 3.42 24.81
C GLU A 253 -20.27 2.30 25.85
N GLY A 254 -19.21 1.82 26.49
CA GLY A 254 -19.27 0.78 27.52
C GLY A 254 -19.61 -0.62 27.01
N LYS A 255 -19.48 -0.86 25.70
CA LYS A 255 -19.70 -2.18 25.12
C LYS A 255 -18.51 -3.10 25.45
N PRO A 256 -18.76 -4.37 25.77
CA PRO A 256 -17.68 -5.33 26.00
C PRO A 256 -16.89 -5.51 24.70
N ILE A 257 -15.56 -5.39 24.79
CA ILE A 257 -14.68 -5.69 23.67
C ILE A 257 -13.98 -7.01 23.93
N THR A 258 -14.15 -7.89 22.95
CA THR A 258 -13.84 -9.30 23.03
C THR A 258 -12.53 -9.61 22.30
N HIS A 259 -11.41 -9.07 22.78
CA HIS A 259 -10.03 -9.42 22.40
C HIS A 259 -9.41 -8.63 21.23
N HIS A 260 -8.09 -8.76 21.16
CA HIS A 260 -7.18 -8.26 20.12
C HIS A 260 -7.59 -8.76 18.74
N GLN A 261 -7.54 -7.89 17.73
CA GLN A 261 -7.90 -8.23 16.36
C GLN A 261 -6.69 -8.07 15.44
N LEU A 262 -6.44 -9.09 14.61
CA LEU A 262 -5.35 -9.09 13.66
C LEU A 262 -5.90 -9.04 12.23
N VAL A 263 -5.51 -8.02 11.49
CA VAL A 263 -5.89 -7.81 10.09
C VAL A 263 -4.93 -8.55 9.17
N LYS A 264 -5.43 -9.29 8.20
CA LYS A 264 -4.59 -10.09 7.30
C LYS A 264 -3.91 -9.22 6.23
N ALA A 265 -2.63 -9.49 5.99
CA ALA A 265 -1.98 -9.06 4.75
C ALA A 265 -2.45 -9.98 3.62
N SER A 266 -2.97 -9.40 2.53
CA SER A 266 -3.59 -10.16 1.44
C SER A 266 -3.18 -9.72 0.05
N GLU A 267 -2.54 -8.56 -0.10
CA GLU A 267 -2.23 -7.97 -1.41
C GLU A 267 -0.73 -7.72 -1.57
N ILE A 268 -0.18 -8.23 -2.68
CA ILE A 268 1.10 -7.80 -3.23
C ILE A 268 0.81 -6.97 -4.47
N ARG A 269 1.30 -5.74 -4.50
CA ARG A 269 1.38 -5.00 -5.75
C ARG A 269 2.62 -5.47 -6.51
N VAL A 270 2.41 -6.43 -7.41
CA VAL A 270 3.45 -7.05 -8.22
C VAL A 270 4.00 -6.04 -9.23
N ARG A 271 5.34 -6.00 -9.34
CA ARG A 271 6.10 -5.16 -10.28
C ARG A 271 7.34 -5.89 -10.81
N GLU A 272 8.12 -5.20 -11.63
CA GLU A 272 9.28 -5.74 -12.33
C GLU A 272 10.27 -6.46 -11.41
N SER A 273 10.49 -6.00 -10.17
CA SER A 273 11.47 -6.58 -9.25
C SER A 273 11.23 -8.03 -8.78
N THR A 274 10.10 -8.68 -9.11
CA THR A 274 9.90 -10.12 -8.79
C THR A 274 9.55 -10.96 -10.01
N VAL A 275 8.89 -10.37 -11.00
CA VAL A 275 8.36 -11.09 -12.18
C VAL A 275 9.04 -10.73 -13.49
N GLY A 276 9.70 -9.58 -13.57
CA GLY A 276 10.43 -9.12 -14.75
C GLY A 276 9.52 -8.48 -15.79
N ARG A 277 10.10 -7.71 -16.71
CA ARG A 277 9.34 -6.97 -17.73
C ARG A 277 8.62 -7.87 -18.74
N SER A 278 9.20 -9.03 -19.03
CA SER A 278 8.69 -9.98 -20.01
C SER A 278 7.53 -10.83 -19.49
N ASN A 279 7.19 -10.74 -18.19
CA ASN A 279 6.08 -11.48 -17.63
C ASN A 279 4.74 -11.03 -18.27
N PRO A 280 3.90 -11.97 -18.75
CA PRO A 280 2.63 -11.63 -19.40
C PRO A 280 1.70 -10.74 -18.58
N ASP A 281 1.67 -10.89 -17.25
CA ASP A 281 0.81 -10.10 -16.39
C ASP A 281 1.42 -8.70 -16.14
N MET A 282 2.75 -8.58 -16.14
CA MET A 282 3.41 -7.26 -16.18
C MET A 282 3.14 -6.52 -17.48
N ILE A 283 3.14 -7.22 -18.61
CA ILE A 283 2.78 -6.64 -19.91
C ILE A 283 1.34 -6.10 -19.86
N VAL A 284 0.42 -6.79 -19.17
CA VAL A 284 -0.95 -6.29 -18.93
C VAL A 284 -0.96 -5.04 -18.05
N LEU A 285 -0.21 -5.01 -16.95
CA LEU A 285 -0.14 -3.84 -16.07
C LEU A 285 0.49 -2.62 -16.76
N GLN A 286 1.54 -2.83 -17.56
CA GLN A 286 2.16 -1.81 -18.41
C GLN A 286 1.16 -1.28 -19.44
N ALA A 287 0.43 -2.16 -20.12
CA ALA A 287 -0.61 -1.76 -21.07
C ALA A 287 -1.71 -0.93 -20.40
N ARG A 288 -2.14 -1.29 -19.18
CA ARG A 288 -3.10 -0.48 -18.40
C ARG A 288 -2.54 0.89 -18.01
N ALA A 289 -1.25 0.98 -17.70
CA ALA A 289 -0.58 2.26 -17.47
C ALA A 289 -0.55 3.13 -18.75
N MET A 290 -0.25 2.52 -19.91
CA MET A 290 -0.31 3.19 -21.21
C MET A 290 -1.73 3.67 -21.54
N ILE A 291 -2.77 2.89 -21.23
CA ILE A 291 -4.17 3.30 -21.37
C ILE A 291 -4.42 4.57 -20.55
N ARG A 292 -4.06 4.57 -19.26
CA ARG A 292 -4.26 5.74 -18.39
C ARG A 292 -3.56 7.00 -18.91
N GLU A 293 -2.37 6.87 -19.49
CA GLU A 293 -1.61 8.01 -20.02
C GLU A 293 -2.13 8.49 -21.38
N LYS A 294 -2.49 7.57 -22.27
CA LYS A 294 -2.74 7.85 -23.69
C LYS A 294 -4.21 7.75 -24.10
N ALA A 295 -5.13 7.31 -23.22
CA ALA A 295 -6.55 7.18 -23.55
C ALA A 295 -7.13 8.46 -24.14
N CYS A 296 -6.84 9.62 -23.52
CA CYS A 296 -7.29 10.93 -23.98
C CYS A 296 -6.55 11.46 -25.21
N ARG A 297 -5.53 10.75 -25.71
CA ARG A 297 -4.76 11.11 -26.92
C ARG A 297 -5.16 10.29 -28.15
N GLY A 298 -6.34 9.67 -28.12
CA GLY A 298 -6.84 8.88 -29.25
C GLY A 298 -6.47 7.39 -29.23
N LEU A 299 -5.75 6.90 -28.21
CA LEU A 299 -5.32 5.49 -28.13
C LEU A 299 -6.45 4.50 -28.45
N THR A 300 -6.19 3.61 -29.40
CA THR A 300 -7.06 2.49 -29.74
C THR A 300 -6.56 1.17 -29.14
N VAL A 301 -7.44 0.17 -29.05
CA VAL A 301 -7.01 -1.19 -28.62
C VAL A 301 -6.04 -1.79 -29.63
N ASP A 302 -6.22 -1.53 -30.93
CA ASP A 302 -5.35 -2.06 -31.97
C ASP A 302 -3.93 -1.50 -31.83
N GLU A 303 -3.79 -0.18 -31.71
CA GLU A 303 -2.51 0.49 -31.42
C GLU A 303 -1.84 -0.04 -30.15
N LEU A 304 -2.64 -0.22 -29.09
CA LEU A 304 -2.14 -0.79 -27.84
C LEU A 304 -1.57 -2.19 -28.09
N THR A 305 -2.34 -3.09 -28.70
CA THR A 305 -1.92 -4.48 -28.90
C THR A 305 -0.71 -4.63 -29.83
N GLN A 306 -0.59 -3.78 -30.86
CA GLN A 306 0.57 -3.78 -31.76
C GLN A 306 1.88 -3.42 -31.06
N SER A 307 1.79 -2.69 -29.95
CA SER A 307 2.96 -2.28 -29.14
C SER A 307 3.41 -3.32 -28.12
N LEU A 308 2.67 -4.43 -27.95
CA LEU A 308 2.92 -5.42 -26.90
C LEU A 308 3.51 -6.71 -27.47
N PRO A 309 4.41 -7.39 -26.75
CA PRO A 309 4.96 -8.69 -27.16
C PRO A 309 3.99 -9.85 -26.84
N LEU A 310 2.68 -9.66 -27.04
CA LEU A 310 1.64 -10.67 -26.82
C LEU A 310 0.67 -10.70 -27.99
N ALA A 311 0.23 -11.90 -28.38
CA ALA A 311 -0.91 -12.03 -29.29
C ALA A 311 -2.17 -11.39 -28.68
N ARG A 312 -2.97 -10.70 -29.50
CA ARG A 312 -4.17 -9.97 -29.08
C ARG A 312 -5.11 -10.78 -28.19
N SER A 313 -5.44 -12.01 -28.59
CA SER A 313 -6.35 -12.88 -27.85
C SER A 313 -5.81 -13.25 -26.47
N THR A 314 -4.50 -13.52 -26.37
CA THR A 314 -3.81 -13.79 -25.11
C THR A 314 -3.83 -12.56 -24.21
N PHE A 315 -3.50 -11.38 -24.76
CA PHE A 315 -3.53 -10.12 -24.03
C PHE A 315 -4.93 -9.79 -23.50
N GLU A 316 -5.97 -9.80 -24.34
CA GLU A 316 -7.32 -9.43 -23.92
C GLU A 316 -7.89 -10.41 -22.88
N LYS A 317 -7.61 -11.70 -23.01
CA LYS A 317 -8.02 -12.72 -22.02
C LYS A 317 -7.34 -12.47 -20.67
N ARG A 318 -6.02 -12.26 -20.67
CA ARG A 318 -5.26 -11.98 -19.44
C ARG A 318 -5.65 -10.63 -18.83
N TYR A 319 -5.83 -9.59 -19.65
CA TYR A 319 -6.28 -8.27 -19.22
C TYR A 319 -7.59 -8.36 -18.47
N ARG A 320 -8.58 -9.10 -19.01
CA ARG A 320 -9.87 -9.28 -18.34
C ARG A 320 -9.76 -10.06 -17.04
N ALA A 321 -8.95 -11.11 -17.02
CA ALA A 321 -8.72 -11.89 -15.81
C ALA A 321 -8.07 -11.05 -14.70
N LEU A 322 -7.11 -10.18 -15.04
CA LEU A 322 -6.36 -9.40 -14.07
C LEU A 322 -7.08 -8.11 -13.62
N THR A 323 -7.83 -7.46 -14.51
CA THR A 323 -8.41 -6.13 -14.26
C THR A 323 -9.92 -6.15 -14.02
N GLY A 324 -10.61 -7.25 -14.36
CA GLY A 324 -12.06 -7.35 -14.35
C GLY A 324 -12.76 -6.64 -15.52
N SER A 325 -12.04 -5.89 -16.37
CA SER A 325 -12.58 -5.14 -17.51
C SER A 325 -11.83 -5.48 -18.80
N THR A 326 -12.31 -4.99 -19.94
CA THR A 326 -11.59 -5.08 -21.22
C THR A 326 -10.74 -3.82 -21.44
N PRO A 327 -9.66 -3.89 -22.25
CA PRO A 327 -8.89 -2.70 -22.61
C PRO A 327 -9.77 -1.57 -23.19
N ALA A 328 -10.75 -1.93 -24.02
CA ALA A 328 -11.72 -0.99 -24.59
C ALA A 328 -12.63 -0.34 -23.53
N GLN A 329 -13.00 -1.07 -22.48
CA GLN A 329 -13.77 -0.50 -21.36
C GLN A 329 -12.91 0.49 -20.57
N ASP A 330 -11.66 0.16 -20.27
CA ASP A 330 -10.77 1.06 -19.53
C ASP A 330 -10.47 2.34 -20.32
N ILE A 331 -10.14 2.24 -21.62
CA ILE A 331 -9.95 3.43 -22.48
C ILE A 331 -11.19 4.34 -22.42
N ARG A 332 -12.39 3.78 -22.55
CA ARG A 332 -13.64 4.53 -22.46
C ARG A 332 -13.83 5.17 -21.10
N GLN A 333 -13.57 4.43 -20.03
CA GLN A 333 -13.75 4.89 -18.67
C GLN A 333 -12.81 6.05 -18.32
N PHE A 334 -11.54 5.99 -18.73
CA PHE A 334 -10.61 7.12 -18.56
C PHE A 334 -11.02 8.35 -19.37
N ARG A 335 -11.45 8.18 -20.64
CA ARG A 335 -11.98 9.30 -21.44
C ARG A 335 -13.21 9.92 -20.79
N LEU A 336 -14.11 9.11 -20.27
CA LEU A 336 -15.33 9.57 -19.59
C LEU A 336 -15.00 10.39 -18.33
N GLN A 337 -14.09 9.90 -17.50
CA GLN A 337 -13.67 10.61 -16.29
C GLN A 337 -13.02 11.96 -16.63
N ALA A 338 -12.16 11.99 -17.65
CA ALA A 338 -11.56 13.24 -18.13
C ALA A 338 -12.62 14.21 -18.68
N ALA A 339 -13.59 13.70 -19.45
CA ALA A 339 -14.69 14.51 -19.98
C ALA A 339 -15.51 15.15 -18.86
N ARG A 340 -15.95 14.35 -17.88
CA ARG A 340 -16.70 14.85 -16.71
C ARG A 340 -15.91 15.92 -15.96
N LYS A 341 -14.61 15.68 -15.71
CA LYS A 341 -13.74 16.66 -15.06
C LYS A 341 -13.70 17.97 -15.84
N LEU A 342 -13.42 17.92 -17.14
CA LEU A 342 -13.34 19.12 -17.97
C LEU A 342 -14.69 19.86 -18.06
N LEU A 343 -15.80 19.14 -18.12
CA LEU A 343 -17.15 19.72 -18.15
C LEU A 343 -17.50 20.46 -16.85
N LEU A 344 -17.03 19.96 -15.70
CA LEU A 344 -17.33 20.50 -14.38
C LEU A 344 -16.35 21.57 -13.91
N THR A 345 -15.09 21.51 -14.35
CA THR A 345 -14.02 22.37 -13.80
C THR A 345 -13.50 23.40 -14.79
N THR A 346 -14.04 23.47 -16.01
CA THR A 346 -13.56 24.40 -17.06
C THR A 346 -14.70 24.94 -17.92
N HIS A 347 -14.46 26.07 -18.58
CA HIS A 347 -15.39 26.68 -19.54
C HIS A 347 -15.14 26.25 -21.00
N LYS A 348 -14.39 25.15 -21.24
CA LYS A 348 -14.14 24.64 -22.59
C LYS A 348 -15.45 24.37 -23.33
N THR A 349 -15.52 24.68 -24.61
CA THR A 349 -16.63 24.29 -25.49
C THR A 349 -16.74 22.76 -25.59
N ILE A 350 -17.90 22.25 -26.03
CA ILE A 350 -18.09 20.80 -26.22
C ILE A 350 -17.07 20.24 -27.23
N ASP A 351 -16.73 21.03 -28.24
CA ASP A 351 -15.73 20.70 -29.26
C ASP A 351 -14.31 20.62 -28.68
N GLU A 352 -13.93 21.58 -27.84
CA GLU A 352 -12.64 21.55 -27.14
C GLU A 352 -12.54 20.39 -26.15
N VAL A 353 -13.64 20.02 -25.48
CA VAL A 353 -13.68 18.84 -24.60
C VAL A 353 -13.53 17.56 -25.42
N ALA A 354 -14.23 17.45 -26.55
CA ALA A 354 -14.12 16.30 -27.44
C ALA A 354 -12.68 16.09 -27.91
N SER A 355 -12.04 17.17 -28.38
CA SER A 355 -10.64 17.16 -28.82
C SER A 355 -9.69 16.78 -27.67
N ALA A 356 -9.90 17.35 -26.47
CA ALA A 356 -9.04 17.11 -25.31
C ALA A 356 -9.08 15.67 -24.77
N ILE A 357 -10.12 14.89 -25.10
CA ILE A 357 -10.25 13.49 -24.68
C ILE A 357 -10.05 12.50 -25.84
N GLY A 358 -9.56 12.97 -26.99
CA GLY A 358 -9.12 12.12 -28.08
C GLY A 358 -10.21 11.76 -29.09
N PHE A 359 -11.27 12.56 -29.20
CA PHE A 359 -12.19 12.51 -30.33
C PHE A 359 -11.79 13.55 -31.37
N THR A 360 -11.73 13.13 -32.64
CA THR A 360 -11.46 14.01 -33.78
C THR A 360 -12.68 14.84 -34.19
N ASP A 361 -13.89 14.40 -33.81
CA ASP A 361 -15.16 15.06 -34.11
C ASP A 361 -16.04 15.10 -32.84
N PRO A 362 -16.69 16.23 -32.53
CA PRO A 362 -17.58 16.36 -31.37
C PRO A 362 -18.82 15.46 -31.44
N ARG A 363 -19.30 15.09 -32.63
CA ARG A 363 -20.52 14.28 -32.79
C ARG A 363 -20.37 12.88 -32.17
N PRO A 364 -19.32 12.08 -32.48
CA PRO A 364 -19.01 10.84 -31.77
C PRO A 364 -18.87 11.02 -30.25
N PHE A 365 -18.30 12.14 -29.79
CA PHE A 365 -18.17 12.43 -28.36
C PHE A 365 -19.54 12.59 -27.70
N VAL A 366 -20.45 13.37 -28.27
CA VAL A 366 -21.80 13.58 -27.72
C VAL A 366 -22.56 12.26 -27.60
N VAL A 367 -22.49 11.41 -28.63
CA VAL A 367 -23.11 10.08 -28.63
C VAL A 367 -22.48 9.18 -27.57
N PHE A 368 -21.14 9.15 -27.50
CA PHE A 368 -20.40 8.41 -26.50
C PHE A 368 -20.80 8.84 -25.08
N PHE A 369 -20.76 10.14 -24.78
CA PHE A 369 -21.03 10.67 -23.46
C PHE A 369 -22.48 10.40 -23.05
N LYS A 370 -23.44 10.61 -23.95
CA LYS A 370 -24.85 10.31 -23.70
C LYS A 370 -25.08 8.82 -23.39
N ARG A 371 -24.38 7.93 -24.09
CA ARG A 371 -24.45 6.48 -23.80
C ARG A 371 -23.92 6.14 -22.41
N GLU A 372 -22.81 6.74 -22.00
CA GLU A 372 -22.17 6.40 -20.72
C GLU A 372 -22.80 7.09 -19.50
N VAL A 373 -23.39 8.29 -19.67
CA VAL A 373 -23.92 9.12 -18.57
C VAL A 373 -25.44 9.19 -18.55
N GLY A 374 -26.11 8.94 -19.69
CA GLY A 374 -27.57 9.04 -19.86
C GLY A 374 -28.04 10.38 -20.41
N VAL A 375 -27.26 11.45 -20.25
CA VAL A 375 -27.54 12.82 -20.73
C VAL A 375 -26.44 13.34 -21.64
N THR A 376 -26.72 14.34 -22.46
CA THR A 376 -25.70 14.97 -23.32
C THR A 376 -24.67 15.75 -22.49
N PRO A 377 -23.45 16.00 -23.03
CA PRO A 377 -22.46 16.83 -22.35
C PRO A 377 -22.97 18.22 -21.95
N GLY A 378 -23.81 18.84 -22.79
CA GLY A 378 -24.37 20.17 -22.53
C GLY A 378 -25.41 20.16 -21.40
N GLU A 379 -26.30 19.16 -21.39
CA GLU A 379 -27.24 18.95 -20.29
C GLU A 379 -26.51 18.67 -18.98
N PHE A 380 -25.52 17.78 -19.01
CA PHE A 380 -24.70 17.44 -17.83
C PHE A 380 -24.03 18.66 -17.21
N ARG A 381 -23.47 19.56 -18.05
CA ARG A 381 -22.87 20.82 -17.57
C ARG A 381 -23.92 21.70 -16.90
N LYS A 382 -25.06 21.92 -17.56
CA LYS A 382 -26.13 22.78 -17.05
C LYS A 382 -26.70 22.30 -15.72
N GLU A 383 -26.80 20.98 -15.53
CA GLU A 383 -27.27 20.38 -14.27
C GLU A 383 -26.32 20.60 -13.07
N HIS A 384 -25.04 20.84 -13.32
CA HIS A 384 -24.01 20.98 -12.28
C HIS A 384 -23.42 22.40 -12.17
N GLU A 385 -23.89 23.34 -13.00
CA GLU A 385 -23.60 24.78 -12.90
C GLU A 385 -24.60 25.53 -11.99
N ALA A 386 -25.61 24.83 -11.45
CA ALA A 386 -26.56 25.31 -10.44
C ALA A 386 -26.09 24.94 -9.04
#